data_AF-A0A8S3KGR0-F1
#
_entry.id   AF-A0A8S3KGR0-F1
#
_cell.length_a   1.000
_cell.length_b   1.000
_cell.length_c   1.000
_cell.angle_alpha   90.00
_cell.angle_beta   90.00
_cell.angle_gamma   90.00
#
_symmetry.space_group_name_H-M   'P 1'
#
loop_
_entity.id
_entity.type
_entity.pdbx_description
1 polymer ?
#
loop_
_entity_poly.entity_id
_entity_poly.type
_entity_poly.pdbx_seq_one_letter_code
_entity_poly.pdbx_strand_id
1 'polypeptide(L)'
;IWYFHPDQILANNENSSLIKLKHDRGYTNEDEIKIEPGMENYEEKLKTSFAEQLHSDEEIRLVQEGSGFFDVRDHNDKWIRIHVFPGDLIILPTGNIKYLFFLLFS
;
A
#
# COMPACT_ATOMS: atom_id res chain seq x y z
N ILE A 1 -6.24 10.61 -3.01
CA ILE A 1 -5.13 9.68 -2.73
C ILE A 1 -3.95 10.51 -2.29
N TRP A 2 -3.36 10.18 -1.15
CA TRP A 2 -2.15 10.84 -0.69
C TRP A 2 -0.98 9.91 -0.99
N TYR A 3 0.02 10.42 -1.69
CA TYR A 3 1.24 9.71 -2.04
C TYR A 3 2.43 10.51 -1.52
N PHE A 4 3.27 9.85 -0.72
CA PHE A 4 4.46 10.46 -0.14
C PHE A 4 5.69 9.74 -0.69
N HIS A 5 6.58 10.51 -1.32
CA HIS A 5 7.82 10.02 -1.90
C HIS A 5 8.85 9.70 -0.78
N PRO A 6 9.73 8.70 -0.99
CA PRO A 6 10.69 8.17 -0.01
C PRO A 6 11.50 9.20 0.77
N ASP A 7 11.91 10.29 0.11
CA ASP A 7 12.78 11.31 0.70
C ASP A 7 12.13 12.06 1.87
N GLN A 8 10.79 12.01 2.01
CA GLN A 8 10.07 12.68 3.09
C GLN A 8 9.88 11.81 4.33
N ILE A 9 9.92 10.49 4.19
CA ILE A 9 9.64 9.55 5.29
C ILE A 9 10.93 8.90 5.80
N LEU A 10 11.87 8.55 4.92
CA LEU A 10 13.12 7.88 5.29
C LEU A 10 14.19 8.85 5.83
N ALA A 11 14.13 10.15 5.49
CA ALA A 11 15.12 11.14 5.91
C ALA A 11 15.04 11.50 7.42
N ASN A 12 13.94 11.16 8.11
CA ASN A 12 13.70 11.54 9.50
C ASN A 12 13.57 10.29 10.38
N ASN A 13 14.68 9.64 10.73
CA ASN A 13 14.78 8.56 11.72
C ASN A 13 13.56 7.62 11.69
N GLU A 14 13.58 6.67 10.75
CA GLU A 14 12.60 5.65 10.28
C GLU A 14 11.36 5.34 11.13
N ASN A 15 11.41 5.48 12.45
CA ASN A 15 10.27 5.28 13.35
C ASN A 15 9.48 6.56 13.65
N SER A 16 10.12 7.73 13.76
CA SER A 16 9.47 8.90 14.37
C SER A 16 8.33 9.49 13.52
N SER A 17 8.52 9.59 12.20
CA SER A 17 7.54 10.20 11.29
C SER A 17 6.33 9.29 11.04
N LEU A 18 6.57 7.98 10.86
CA LEU A 18 5.49 7.01 10.70
C LEU A 18 4.73 6.78 12.01
N ILE A 19 5.42 6.67 13.15
CA ILE A 19 4.76 6.59 14.47
C ILE A 19 3.91 7.82 14.72
N LYS A 20 4.44 9.02 14.42
CA LYS A 20 3.66 10.25 14.55
C LYS A 20 2.45 10.26 13.64
N LEU A 21 2.59 9.86 12.38
CA LEU A 21 1.47 9.76 11.44
C LEU A 21 0.40 8.78 11.94
N LYS A 22 0.81 7.59 12.39
CA LYS A 22 -0.08 6.57 12.96
C LYS A 22 -0.80 7.11 14.19
N HIS A 23 -0.09 7.78 15.10
CA HIS A 23 -0.66 8.40 16.28
C HIS A 23 -1.66 9.51 15.93
N ASP A 24 -1.26 10.45 15.07
CA ASP A 24 -2.07 11.62 14.69
C ASP A 24 -3.36 11.22 13.93
N ARG A 25 -3.34 10.10 13.21
CA ARG A 25 -4.51 9.56 12.48
C ARG A 25 -5.23 8.43 13.21
N GLY A 26 -4.73 8.00 14.37
CA GLY A 26 -5.35 6.96 15.19
C GLY A 26 -5.29 5.54 14.58
N TYR A 27 -4.27 5.22 13.79
CA TYR A 27 -4.08 3.87 13.25
C TYR A 27 -3.63 2.90 14.36
N THR A 28 -4.43 1.87 14.62
CA THR A 28 -4.19 0.90 15.71
C THR A 28 -3.82 -0.50 15.23
N ASN A 29 -4.07 -0.81 13.96
CA ASN A 29 -3.85 -2.13 13.38
C ASN A 29 -2.74 -2.05 12.33
N GLU A 30 -1.88 -3.05 12.30
CA GLU A 30 -0.77 -3.16 11.36
C GLU A 30 -0.57 -4.63 10.99
N ASP A 31 -0.34 -4.85 9.71
CA ASP A 31 0.00 -6.14 9.13
C ASP A 31 1.17 -5.97 8.14
N GLU A 32 2.01 -7.01 8.05
CA GLU A 32 3.09 -7.08 7.07
C GLU A 32 2.77 -8.17 6.06
N ILE A 33 2.74 -7.80 4.78
CA ILE A 33 2.48 -8.72 3.67
C ILE A 33 3.77 -8.95 2.91
N LYS A 34 4.39 -10.12 3.13
CA LYS A 34 5.50 -10.62 2.32
C LYS A 34 5.04 -11.75 1.40
N ILE A 35 5.36 -11.62 0.12
CA ILE A 35 5.08 -12.61 -0.93
C ILE A 35 6.37 -12.82 -1.71
N GLU A 36 6.95 -14.00 -1.60
CA GLU A 36 8.20 -14.36 -2.27
C GLU A 36 8.10 -15.76 -2.91
N PRO A 37 8.74 -15.98 -4.08
CA PRO A 37 8.76 -17.29 -4.71
C PRO A 37 9.28 -18.38 -3.75
N GLY A 38 8.58 -19.50 -3.67
CA GLY A 38 8.94 -20.63 -2.81
C GLY A 38 8.23 -20.67 -1.46
N MET A 39 7.38 -19.69 -1.13
CA MET A 39 6.45 -19.82 0.01
C MET A 39 5.39 -20.90 -0.27
N GLU A 40 5.04 -21.68 0.75
CA GLU A 40 4.02 -22.74 0.66
C GLU A 40 2.66 -22.22 0.19
N ASN A 41 2.30 -20.99 0.58
CA ASN A 41 1.06 -20.31 0.20
C ASN A 41 1.25 -19.20 -0.85
N TYR A 42 2.33 -19.26 -1.63
CA TYR A 42 2.68 -18.23 -2.62
C TYR A 42 1.52 -17.91 -3.57
N GLU A 43 0.95 -18.94 -4.23
CA GLU A 43 -0.14 -18.78 -5.20
C GLU A 43 -1.42 -18.20 -4.59
N GLU A 44 -1.75 -18.58 -3.37
CA GLU A 44 -2.94 -18.09 -2.66
C GLU A 44 -2.78 -16.62 -2.27
N LYS A 45 -1.62 -16.26 -1.70
CA LYS A 45 -1.32 -14.87 -1.36
C LYS A 45 -1.30 -13.99 -2.60
N LEU A 46 -0.69 -14.48 -3.67
CA LEU A 46 -0.60 -13.77 -4.94
C LEU A 46 -2.00 -13.50 -5.52
N LYS A 47 -2.88 -14.50 -5.52
CA LYS A 47 -4.29 -14.32 -5.93
C LYS A 47 -5.03 -13.31 -5.06
N THR A 48 -4.81 -13.34 -3.75
CA THR A 48 -5.44 -12.40 -2.81
C THR A 48 -4.98 -10.97 -3.06
N SER A 49 -3.71 -10.74 -3.41
CA SER A 49 -3.21 -9.40 -3.79
C SER A 49 -3.85 -8.87 -5.07
N PHE A 50 -4.14 -9.76 -6.02
CA PHE A 50 -4.86 -9.42 -7.26
C PHE A 50 -6.39 -9.36 -7.11
N ALA A 51 -6.93 -9.66 -5.93
CA ALA A 51 -8.36 -9.53 -5.70
C ALA A 51 -8.71 -8.05 -5.50
N GLU A 52 -9.82 -7.62 -6.09
CA GLU A 52 -10.34 -6.27 -5.84
C GLU A 52 -10.71 -6.15 -4.36
N GLN A 53 -10.05 -5.23 -3.67
CA GLN A 53 -10.30 -4.93 -2.26
C GLN A 53 -11.25 -3.74 -2.17
N LEU A 54 -12.21 -3.80 -1.23
CA LEU A 54 -13.12 -2.71 -0.88
C LEU A 54 -13.02 -2.47 0.62
N HIS A 55 -12.42 -1.34 1.00
CA HIS A 55 -12.28 -0.96 2.40
C HIS A 55 -13.16 0.25 2.71
N SER A 56 -14.03 0.12 3.71
CA SER A 56 -14.80 1.25 4.25
C SER A 56 -13.92 2.22 5.04
N ASP A 57 -12.79 1.73 5.52
CA ASP A 57 -11.82 2.46 6.33
C ASP A 57 -10.64 2.96 5.47
N GLU A 58 -9.87 3.91 6.01
CA GLU A 58 -8.66 4.40 5.34
C GLU A 58 -7.62 3.27 5.31
N GLU A 59 -6.98 3.07 4.16
CA GLU A 59 -5.92 2.08 4.02
C GLU A 59 -4.58 2.77 3.79
N ILE A 60 -3.58 2.36 4.56
CA ILE A 60 -2.22 2.85 4.48
C ILE A 60 -1.27 1.69 4.17
N ARG A 61 -0.43 1.87 3.15
CA ARG A 61 0.60 0.89 2.77
C ARG A 61 1.95 1.58 2.66
N LEU A 62 2.93 1.06 3.38
CA LEU A 62 4.34 1.40 3.23
C LEU A 62 5.01 0.28 2.44
N VAL A 63 5.67 0.61 1.34
CA VAL A 63 6.45 -0.36 0.58
C VAL A 63 7.83 -0.46 1.22
N GLN A 64 8.18 -1.63 1.75
CA GLN A 64 9.48 -1.86 2.40
C GLN A 64 10.52 -2.41 1.41
N GLU A 65 10.09 -3.29 0.49
CA GLU A 65 10.94 -3.93 -0.50
C GLU A 65 10.17 -4.19 -1.81
N GLY A 66 10.89 -4.45 -2.90
CA GLY A 66 10.30 -4.76 -4.21
C GLY A 66 9.66 -3.55 -4.89
N SER A 67 8.68 -3.81 -5.77
CA SER A 67 7.88 -2.75 -6.39
C SER A 67 6.49 -3.29 -6.74
N GLY A 68 5.54 -2.39 -7.02
CA GLY A 68 4.20 -2.82 -7.38
C GLY A 68 3.31 -1.72 -7.93
N PHE A 69 2.11 -2.10 -8.36
CA PHE A 69 1.10 -1.16 -8.85
C PHE A 69 -0.12 -1.15 -7.94
N PHE A 70 -0.58 0.04 -7.56
CA PHE A 70 -1.94 0.26 -7.09
C PHE A 70 -2.78 0.81 -8.23
N ASP A 71 -3.75 0.02 -8.68
CA ASP A 71 -4.76 0.50 -9.62
C ASP A 71 -5.97 0.99 -8.83
N VAL A 72 -6.38 2.23 -9.03
CA VAL A 72 -7.48 2.88 -8.30
C VAL A 72 -8.48 3.52 -9.28
N ARG A 73 -9.75 3.62 -8.91
CA ARG A 73 -10.76 4.32 -9.72
C ARG A 73 -10.87 5.80 -9.33
N ASP A 74 -10.90 6.67 -10.33
CA ASP A 74 -11.21 8.09 -10.15
C ASP A 74 -12.72 8.34 -10.08
N HIS A 75 -13.11 9.61 -9.92
CA HIS A 75 -14.52 10.03 -9.85
C HIS A 75 -15.33 9.74 -11.13
N ASN A 76 -14.67 9.50 -12.26
CA ASN A 76 -15.28 9.19 -13.55
C ASN A 76 -15.21 7.68 -13.86
N ASP A 77 -14.93 6.84 -12.86
CA ASP A 77 -14.68 5.41 -13.01
C ASP A 77 -13.56 5.09 -14.00
N LYS A 78 -12.51 5.92 -14.08
CA LYS A 78 -11.31 5.61 -14.87
C LYS A 78 -10.22 5.02 -13.97
N TRP A 79 -9.52 4.02 -14.51
CA TRP A 79 -8.34 3.46 -13.84
C TRP A 79 -7.19 4.45 -13.86
N ILE A 80 -6.61 4.68 -12.68
CA ILE A 80 -5.33 5.35 -12.47
C ILE A 80 -4.38 4.30 -11.91
N ARG A 81 -3.20 4.15 -12.54
CA ARG A 81 -2.16 3.23 -12.08
C ARG A 81 -1.06 4.00 -11.37
N ILE A 82 -0.74 3.60 -10.15
CA ILE A 82 0.30 4.18 -9.30
C ILE A 82 1.40 3.14 -9.13
N HIS A 83 2.60 3.41 -9.67
CA HIS A 83 3.78 2.58 -9.44
C HIS A 83 4.43 2.97 -8.12
N VAL A 84 4.69 2.00 -7.27
CA VAL A 84 5.31 2.21 -5.96
C VAL A 84 6.62 1.44 -5.81
N PHE A 85 7.54 2.02 -5.06
CA PHE A 85 8.89 1.53 -4.78
C PHE A 85 9.21 1.59 -3.28
N PRO A 86 10.31 0.98 -2.80
CA PRO A 86 10.65 0.98 -1.39
C PRO A 86 10.77 2.41 -0.84
N GLY A 87 10.11 2.65 0.29
CA GLY A 87 9.99 3.95 0.94
C GLY A 87 8.74 4.75 0.55
N ASP A 88 8.01 4.34 -0.48
CA ASP A 88 6.72 4.96 -0.82
C ASP A 88 5.67 4.62 0.24
N LEU A 89 4.95 5.66 0.67
CA LEU A 89 3.76 5.52 1.51
C LEU A 89 2.54 5.99 0.72
N ILE A 90 1.59 5.09 0.54
CA ILE A 90 0.30 5.38 -0.08
C ILE A 90 -0.79 5.35 0.98
N ILE A 91 -1.66 6.37 0.96
CA ILE A 91 -2.86 6.43 1.77
C ILE A 91 -4.07 6.53 0.84
N LEU A 92 -4.89 5.48 0.87
CA LEU A 92 -6.16 5.38 0.17
C LEU A 92 -7.26 5.86 1.13
N PRO A 93 -7.94 6.99 0.83
CA PRO A 93 -8.91 7.57 1.74
C PRO A 93 -10.16 6.68 1.89
N THR A 94 -10.88 6.84 3.01
CA THR A 94 -12.18 6.18 3.26
C THR A 94 -13.16 6.41 2.10
N GLY A 95 -13.82 5.35 1.63
CA GLY A 95 -14.85 5.43 0.60
C GLY A 95 -15.00 4.12 -0.16
N ASN A 96 -15.86 4.06 -1.18
CA ASN A 96 -15.95 2.91 -2.08
C ASN A 96 -14.76 2.85 -3.05
N ILE A 97 -13.53 2.87 -2.52
CA ILE A 97 -12.30 2.76 -3.31
C ILE A 97 -12.07 1.29 -3.56
N LYS A 98 -12.11 0.95 -4.84
CA LYS A 98 -11.65 -0.33 -5.35
C LYS A 98 -10.20 -0.16 -5.74
N TYR A 99 -9.35 -1.04 -5.24
CA TYR A 99 -7.99 -1.12 -5.74
C TYR A 99 -7.53 -2.55 -5.94
N LEU A 100 -6.53 -2.69 -6.81
CA LEU A 100 -5.79 -3.92 -7.07
C LEU A 100 -4.32 -3.64 -6.78
N PHE A 101 -3.67 -4.55 -6.07
CA PHE A 101 -2.24 -4.44 -5.80
C PHE A 101 -1.48 -5.53 -6.58
N PHE A 102 -0.64 -5.08 -7.51
CA PHE A 102 0.17 -5.99 -8.32
C PHE A 102 1.62 -5.96 -7.82
N LEU A 103 2.16 -7.12 -7.48
CA LEU A 103 3.58 -7.26 -7.19
C LEU A 103 4.39 -7.37 -8.49
N LEU A 104 5.50 -6.65 -8.53
CA LEU A 104 6.55 -6.82 -9.52
C LEU A 104 7.72 -7.53 -8.85
N PHE A 105 7.96 -8.77 -9.28
CA PHE A 105 9.14 -9.52 -8.88
C PHE A 105 10.33 -9.06 -9.74
N SER A 106 11.42 -8.64 -9.10
CA SER A 106 12.69 -8.31 -9.75
C SER A 106 13.51 -9.56 -10.05
#